data_AF-A0ABD6BMQ5-F1
#
_entry.id   AF-A0ABD6BMQ5-F1
#
_cell.length_a   1.000
_cell.length_b   1.000
_cell.length_c   1.000
_cell.angle_alpha   90.00
_cell.angle_beta   90.00
_cell.angle_gamma   90.00
#
_symmetry.space_group_name_H-M   'P 1'
#
loop_
_entity.id
_entity.type
_entity.pdbx_description
1 polymer ?
#
loop_
_entity_poly.entity_id
_entity_poly.type
_entity_poly.pdbx_seq_one_letter_code
_entity_poly.pdbx_strand_id
1 'polypeptide(L)'
;MGQPTQQRTGRQQQPQRSRQQYQQQPQQQTGQQSQQPQQQTGQQSQQPQSFDQAVPQQVSQAIYRLEELESDAEWAHGQAMKAGDRFTSGMLADLTQIIHLQKTLLLRQSDFAQTFGQCTQQALQQSTQQLQQSQAPGVQQVIQQAQQVSQTIQQASQQVAQQGQSQQMGMGGQMPSSQGGGQSF
;
A
#
# COMPACT_ATOMS: atom_id res chain seq x y z
N MET A 1 -45.26 47.17 17.94
CA MET A 1 -44.32 48.09 18.62
C MET A 1 -43.65 47.34 19.74
N GLY A 2 -42.32 47.28 19.74
CA GLY A 2 -41.51 46.56 20.73
C GLY A 2 -40.12 46.31 20.15
N GLN A 3 -39.24 47.29 20.30
CA GLN A 3 -37.84 47.29 19.83
C GLN A 3 -36.89 47.17 21.06
N PRO A 4 -35.55 47.03 20.90
CA PRO A 4 -34.74 45.97 21.52
C PRO A 4 -33.79 46.43 22.65
N THR A 5 -33.05 45.50 23.26
CA THR A 5 -31.91 45.76 24.19
C THR A 5 -30.85 44.67 23.94
N GLN A 6 -29.68 44.97 23.31
CA GLN A 6 -28.35 45.27 23.91
C GLN A 6 -27.88 44.29 25.01
N GLN A 7 -26.63 43.89 25.21
CA GLN A 7 -25.30 43.88 24.56
C GLN A 7 -24.38 43.09 25.54
N ARG A 8 -23.15 42.70 25.11
CA ARG A 8 -21.92 42.50 25.94
C ARG A 8 -21.85 41.20 26.80
N THR A 9 -20.76 40.49 27.07
CA THR A 9 -19.28 40.62 26.95
C THR A 9 -18.65 39.23 27.14
N GLY A 10 -17.45 38.93 26.62
CA GLY A 10 -16.61 37.88 27.23
C GLY A 10 -15.56 37.19 26.35
N ARG A 11 -14.38 37.81 26.22
CA ARG A 11 -13.10 37.20 25.78
C ARG A 11 -12.63 36.12 26.77
N GLN A 12 -12.05 35.02 26.29
CA GLN A 12 -10.91 34.27 26.87
C GLN A 12 -10.39 33.27 25.82
N GLN A 13 -9.30 33.56 25.10
CA GLN A 13 -7.88 33.31 25.41
C GLN A 13 -7.47 31.82 25.53
N GLN A 14 -6.78 31.37 24.46
CA GLN A 14 -5.68 30.40 24.24
C GLN A 14 -4.95 29.77 25.45
N PRO A 15 -4.29 28.60 25.29
CA PRO A 15 -2.93 28.53 24.65
C PRO A 15 -2.74 27.31 23.72
N GLN A 16 -2.35 27.47 22.45
CA GLN A 16 -0.97 27.60 21.92
C GLN A 16 0.06 26.61 22.52
N ARG A 17 0.09 25.38 21.99
CA ARG A 17 1.16 24.40 22.24
C ARG A 17 2.24 24.47 21.14
N SER A 18 3.32 25.15 21.51
CA SER A 18 4.74 24.84 21.28
C SER A 18 5.15 24.04 20.03
N ARG A 19 5.71 24.77 19.06
CA ARG A 19 6.77 24.29 18.14
C ARG A 19 7.94 23.74 18.96
N GLN A 20 8.38 22.52 18.69
CA GLN A 20 9.74 22.08 19.00
C GLN A 20 10.58 22.16 17.72
N GLN A 21 11.48 23.13 17.74
CA GLN A 21 12.46 23.45 16.72
C GLN A 21 13.79 22.90 17.26
N TYR A 22 14.24 21.75 16.77
CA TYR A 22 15.60 21.27 17.07
C TYR A 22 16.56 21.96 16.12
N GLN A 23 17.27 22.93 16.69
CA GLN A 23 18.40 23.63 16.12
C GLN A 23 19.65 23.04 16.81
N GLN A 24 20.47 22.28 16.09
CA GLN A 24 21.83 21.93 16.53
C GLN A 24 22.83 22.38 15.47
N GLN A 25 23.81 23.14 15.96
CA GLN A 25 24.89 23.79 15.23
C GLN A 25 25.95 22.79 14.72
N PRO A 26 26.72 23.17 13.70
CA PRO A 26 27.84 22.39 13.18
C PRO A 26 29.10 22.57 14.03
N GLN A 27 29.75 21.47 14.41
CA GLN A 27 31.07 21.48 15.03
C GLN A 27 32.12 21.08 13.98
N GLN A 28 32.83 22.07 13.45
CA GLN A 28 34.10 21.86 12.76
C GLN A 28 35.20 21.73 13.83
N GLN A 29 35.94 20.62 13.81
CA GLN A 29 37.28 20.56 14.37
C GLN A 29 38.21 19.84 13.41
N THR A 30 39.21 20.59 12.99
CA THR A 30 40.36 20.23 12.16
C THR A 30 41.45 19.65 13.07
N GLY A 31 42.09 18.54 12.68
CA GLY A 31 43.46 18.24 13.14
C GLY A 31 43.85 16.78 13.38
N GLN A 32 44.73 16.29 12.50
CA GLN A 32 45.86 15.35 12.75
C GLN A 32 45.61 13.83 12.85
N GLN A 33 45.83 13.18 11.70
CA GLN A 33 46.98 12.29 11.47
C GLN A 33 47.31 11.23 12.54
N SER A 34 46.97 9.98 12.25
CA SER A 34 47.78 8.79 12.57
C SER A 34 47.48 7.69 11.57
N GLN A 35 48.48 7.34 10.76
CA GLN A 35 48.49 6.19 9.87
C GLN A 35 48.60 4.91 10.71
N GLN A 36 47.70 3.96 10.49
CA GLN A 36 47.94 2.56 10.84
C GLN A 36 47.23 1.66 9.82
N PRO A 37 47.94 0.86 9.01
CA PRO A 37 47.30 -0.09 8.12
C PRO A 37 47.03 -1.36 8.91
N GLN A 38 45.82 -1.50 9.45
CA GLN A 38 45.36 -2.77 10.01
C GLN A 38 44.56 -3.53 8.96
N GLN A 39 45.26 -4.45 8.27
CA GLN A 39 44.66 -5.64 7.69
C GLN A 39 43.91 -6.37 8.80
N GLN A 40 42.58 -6.50 8.69
CA GLN A 40 41.91 -7.77 9.00
C GLN A 40 40.41 -7.72 8.68
N THR A 41 40.02 -8.71 7.87
CA THR A 41 38.72 -9.38 7.82
C THR A 41 37.52 -8.55 7.38
N GLY A 42 37.04 -8.87 6.18
CA GLY A 42 35.72 -8.52 5.71
C GLY A 42 34.66 -9.07 6.65
N GLN A 43 34.22 -8.24 7.59
CA GLN A 43 32.88 -8.36 8.11
C GLN A 43 31.98 -7.79 7.02
N GLN A 44 31.39 -8.72 6.26
CA GLN A 44 30.07 -8.52 5.69
C GLN A 44 29.24 -7.82 6.76
N SER A 45 29.00 -6.53 6.56
CA SER A 45 27.89 -5.83 7.17
C SER A 45 26.64 -6.54 6.69
N GLN A 46 26.27 -7.64 7.37
CA GLN A 46 24.92 -8.15 7.36
C GLN A 46 24.11 -7.06 8.03
N GLN A 47 23.70 -6.11 7.19
CA GLN A 47 22.67 -5.15 7.45
C GLN A 47 21.58 -5.93 8.19
N PRO A 48 21.21 -5.56 9.42
CA PRO A 48 20.14 -6.26 10.11
C PRO A 48 18.95 -6.24 9.15
N GLN A 49 18.56 -7.41 8.65
CA GLN A 49 17.32 -7.57 7.90
C GLN A 49 16.25 -7.07 8.84
N SER A 50 15.82 -5.84 8.61
CA SER A 50 14.79 -5.17 9.37
C SER A 50 13.64 -6.16 9.50
N PHE A 51 13.33 -6.52 10.74
CA PHE A 51 12.31 -7.51 11.12
C PHE A 51 10.88 -7.09 10.72
N ASP A 52 10.73 -5.93 10.06
CA ASP A 52 9.54 -5.51 9.34
C ASP A 52 9.84 -5.62 7.85
N GLN A 53 9.33 -6.67 7.23
CA GLN A 53 9.10 -6.70 5.79
C GLN A 53 8.00 -5.67 5.50
N ALA A 54 8.37 -4.38 5.56
CA ALA A 54 7.47 -3.29 5.28
C ALA A 54 6.85 -3.56 3.91
N VAL A 55 5.52 -3.68 3.88
CA VAL A 55 4.77 -3.83 2.64
C VAL A 55 5.29 -2.76 1.68
N PRO A 56 5.74 -3.14 0.47
CA PRO A 56 6.36 -2.17 -0.42
C PRO A 56 5.42 -1.00 -0.68
N GLN A 57 5.96 0.22 -0.79
CA GLN A 57 5.14 1.44 -0.84
C GLN A 57 4.08 1.41 -1.95
N GLN A 58 4.39 0.82 -3.12
CA GLN A 58 3.43 0.70 -4.22
C GLN A 58 2.30 -0.29 -3.88
N VAL A 59 2.62 -1.37 -3.17
CA VAL A 59 1.62 -2.29 -2.62
C VAL A 59 0.75 -1.57 -1.59
N SER A 60 1.32 -0.83 -0.65
CA SER A 60 0.53 -0.07 0.34
C SER A 60 -0.41 0.95 -0.32
N GLN A 61 0.07 1.66 -1.35
CA GLN A 61 -0.76 2.60 -2.10
C GLN A 61 -1.90 1.88 -2.84
N ALA A 62 -1.62 0.73 -3.47
CA ALA A 62 -2.64 -0.07 -4.14
C ALA A 62 -3.71 -0.56 -3.15
N ILE A 63 -3.30 -1.06 -1.99
CA ILE A 63 -4.22 -1.50 -0.93
C ILE A 63 -5.11 -0.35 -0.48
N TYR A 64 -4.53 0.82 -0.20
CA TYR A 64 -5.30 1.99 0.21
C TYR A 64 -6.36 2.37 -0.84
N ARG A 65 -5.99 2.41 -2.13
CA ARG A 65 -6.93 2.72 -3.21
C ARG A 65 -8.00 1.66 -3.41
N LEU A 66 -7.65 0.39 -3.23
CA LEU A 66 -8.61 -0.72 -3.28
C LEU A 66 -9.57 -0.67 -2.08
N GLU A 67 -9.11 -0.24 -0.90
CA GLU A 67 -9.94 -0.04 0.29
C GLU A 67 -10.98 1.08 0.08
N GLU A 68 -10.56 2.22 -0.48
CA GLU A 68 -11.47 3.32 -0.85
C GLU A 68 -12.55 2.82 -1.83
N LEU A 69 -12.13 2.10 -2.88
CA LEU A 69 -13.05 1.57 -3.89
C LEU A 69 -14.01 0.51 -3.32
N GLU A 70 -13.53 -0.38 -2.45
CA GLU A 70 -14.37 -1.38 -1.78
C GLU A 70 -15.46 -0.70 -0.94
N SER A 71 -15.07 0.30 -0.14
CA SER A 71 -15.98 1.05 0.72
C SER A 71 -17.07 1.75 -0.10
N ASP A 72 -16.69 2.36 -1.23
CA ASP A 72 -17.65 3.01 -2.13
C ASP A 72 -18.57 2.01 -2.83
N ALA A 73 -18.04 0.84 -3.22
CA ALA A 73 -18.83 -0.23 -3.82
C ALA A 73 -19.85 -0.81 -2.82
N GLU A 74 -19.45 -1.04 -1.57
CA GLU A 74 -20.34 -1.49 -0.50
C GLU A 74 -21.43 -0.48 -0.19
N TRP A 75 -21.08 0.81 -0.16
CA TRP A 75 -22.06 1.87 0.03
C TRP A 75 -23.06 1.92 -1.14
N ALA A 76 -22.58 1.97 -2.37
CA ALA A 76 -23.42 1.98 -3.57
C ALA A 76 -24.28 0.72 -3.67
N HIS A 77 -23.76 -0.44 -3.26
CA HIS A 77 -24.51 -1.70 -3.17
C HIS A 77 -25.71 -1.55 -2.22
N GLY A 78 -25.50 -1.00 -1.03
CA GLY A 78 -26.59 -0.72 -0.09
C GLY A 78 -27.64 0.24 -0.66
N GLN A 79 -27.23 1.19 -1.51
CA GLN A 79 -28.15 2.12 -2.18
C GLN A 79 -28.94 1.44 -3.31
N ALA A 80 -28.29 0.61 -4.14
CA ALA A 80 -28.94 -0.19 -5.18
C ALA A 80 -29.96 -1.17 -4.58
N MET A 81 -29.61 -1.83 -3.48
CA MET A 81 -30.52 -2.70 -2.71
C MET A 81 -31.78 -1.96 -2.26
N LYS A 82 -31.62 -0.76 -1.67
CA LYS A 82 -32.76 0.07 -1.23
C LYS A 82 -33.66 0.51 -2.39
N ALA A 83 -33.08 0.73 -3.57
CA ALA A 83 -33.81 1.09 -4.79
C ALA A 83 -34.46 -0.12 -5.49
N GLY A 84 -34.20 -1.35 -5.04
CA GLY A 84 -34.68 -2.57 -5.68
C GLY A 84 -33.96 -2.94 -6.99
N ASP A 85 -32.84 -2.27 -7.30
CA ASP A 85 -32.03 -2.54 -8.48
C ASP A 85 -31.10 -3.75 -8.21
N ARG A 86 -31.65 -4.94 -8.41
CA ARG A 86 -30.93 -6.20 -8.14
C ARG A 86 -29.73 -6.40 -9.05
N PHE A 87 -29.78 -5.89 -10.28
CA PHE A 87 -28.70 -6.06 -11.25
C PHE A 87 -27.47 -5.26 -10.80
N THR A 88 -27.64 -3.95 -10.57
CA THR A 88 -26.57 -3.09 -10.06
C THR A 88 -26.07 -3.59 -8.70
N SER A 89 -26.99 -3.98 -7.82
CA SER A 89 -26.65 -4.51 -6.50
C SER A 89 -25.75 -5.75 -6.57
N GLY A 90 -26.11 -6.74 -7.39
CA GLY A 90 -25.33 -7.96 -7.55
C GLY A 90 -23.93 -7.67 -8.07
N MET A 91 -23.83 -6.81 -9.10
CA MET A 91 -22.55 -6.41 -9.64
C MET A 91 -21.63 -5.71 -8.63
N LEU A 92 -22.18 -4.80 -7.82
CA LEU A 92 -21.40 -4.08 -6.80
C LEU A 92 -20.92 -5.03 -5.70
N ALA A 93 -21.75 -6.00 -5.31
CA ALA A 93 -21.35 -7.05 -4.37
C ALA A 93 -20.22 -7.93 -4.94
N ASP A 94 -20.31 -8.33 -6.21
CA ASP A 94 -19.24 -9.09 -6.88
C ASP A 94 -17.94 -8.29 -6.95
N LEU A 95 -18.02 -6.99 -7.27
CA LEU A 95 -16.86 -6.10 -7.26
C LEU A 95 -16.20 -6.03 -5.89
N THR A 96 -16.96 -5.84 -4.81
CA THR A 96 -16.44 -5.85 -3.44
C THR A 96 -15.64 -7.11 -3.15
N GLN A 97 -16.17 -8.29 -3.52
CA GLN A 97 -15.47 -9.56 -3.28
C GLN A 97 -14.17 -9.69 -4.10
N ILE A 98 -14.20 -9.27 -5.36
CA ILE A 98 -13.01 -9.28 -6.23
C ILE A 98 -11.94 -8.34 -5.65
N ILE A 99 -12.33 -7.13 -5.26
CA ILE A 99 -11.44 -6.13 -4.66
C ILE A 99 -10.83 -6.67 -3.36
N HIS A 100 -11.66 -7.26 -2.49
CA HIS A 100 -11.22 -7.87 -1.24
C HIS A 100 -10.14 -8.93 -1.44
N LEU A 101 -10.37 -9.83 -2.41
CA LEU A 101 -9.42 -10.88 -2.72
C LEU A 101 -8.12 -10.32 -3.29
N GLN A 102 -8.17 -9.35 -4.21
CA GLN A 102 -6.96 -8.70 -4.74
C GLN A 102 -6.13 -8.04 -3.63
N LYS A 103 -6.77 -7.36 -2.67
CA LYS A 103 -6.08 -6.78 -1.50
C LYS A 103 -5.37 -7.86 -0.71
N THR A 104 -6.07 -8.95 -0.40
CA THR A 104 -5.53 -10.07 0.37
C THR A 104 -4.32 -10.69 -0.33
N LEU A 105 -4.38 -10.87 -1.66
CA LEU A 105 -3.27 -11.42 -2.45
C LEU A 105 -2.05 -10.51 -2.46
N LEU A 106 -2.25 -9.19 -2.59
CA LEU A 106 -1.19 -8.20 -2.57
C LEU A 106 -0.51 -8.11 -1.18
N LEU A 107 -1.30 -8.05 -0.10
CA LEU A 107 -0.78 -7.99 1.27
C LEU A 107 0.10 -9.19 1.62
N ARG A 108 -0.33 -10.39 1.22
CA ARG A 108 0.43 -11.62 1.47
C ARG A 108 1.52 -11.90 0.43
N GLN A 109 1.75 -10.97 -0.50
CA GLN A 109 2.73 -11.09 -1.59
C GLN A 109 2.58 -12.41 -2.38
N SER A 110 1.34 -12.78 -2.69
CA SER A 110 1.05 -14.07 -3.34
C SER A 110 1.57 -14.11 -4.78
N ASP A 111 2.10 -15.25 -5.21
CA ASP A 111 2.44 -15.48 -6.63
C ASP A 111 1.22 -15.34 -7.57
N PHE A 112 0.01 -15.54 -7.04
CA PHE A 112 -1.24 -15.34 -7.78
C PHE A 112 -1.66 -13.87 -7.91
N ALA A 113 -1.03 -12.94 -7.19
CA ALA A 113 -1.42 -11.53 -7.17
C ALA A 113 -1.32 -10.88 -8.56
N GLN A 114 -0.42 -11.35 -9.42
CA GLN A 114 -0.32 -10.86 -10.80
C GLN A 114 -1.45 -11.35 -11.67
N THR A 115 -1.69 -12.67 -11.70
CA THR A 115 -2.78 -13.27 -12.49
C THR A 115 -4.13 -12.70 -12.04
N PHE A 116 -4.38 -12.67 -10.73
CA PHE A 116 -5.61 -12.12 -10.19
C PHE A 116 -5.72 -10.61 -10.40
N GLY A 117 -4.59 -9.88 -10.43
CA GLY A 117 -4.58 -8.45 -10.75
C GLY A 117 -5.08 -8.14 -12.16
N GLN A 118 -4.75 -8.99 -13.14
CA GLN A 118 -5.28 -8.89 -14.50
C GLN A 118 -6.78 -9.20 -14.54
N CYS A 119 -7.22 -10.25 -13.85
CA CYS A 119 -8.64 -10.58 -13.73
C CYS A 119 -9.43 -9.45 -13.07
N THR A 120 -8.88 -8.86 -12.01
CA THR A 120 -9.49 -7.73 -11.29
C THR A 120 -9.64 -6.52 -12.22
N GLN A 121 -8.62 -6.18 -13.01
CA GLN A 121 -8.72 -5.08 -13.98
C GLN A 121 -9.80 -5.33 -15.04
N GLN A 122 -9.88 -6.56 -15.56
CA GLN A 122 -10.92 -6.93 -16.52
C GLN A 122 -12.32 -6.83 -15.90
N ALA A 123 -12.50 -7.32 -14.67
CA ALA A 123 -13.75 -7.21 -13.94
C ALA A 123 -14.14 -5.75 -13.71
N LEU A 124 -13.21 -4.90 -13.26
CA LEU A 124 -13.45 -3.46 -13.10
C LEU A 124 -13.86 -2.82 -14.43
N GLN A 125 -13.17 -3.11 -15.52
CA GLN A 125 -13.50 -2.55 -16.84
C GLN A 125 -14.89 -2.99 -17.30
N GLN A 126 -15.23 -4.27 -17.19
CA GLN A 126 -16.55 -4.79 -17.57
C GLN A 126 -17.65 -4.19 -16.68
N SER A 127 -17.42 -4.14 -15.37
CA SER A 127 -18.39 -3.59 -14.43
C SER A 127 -18.59 -2.10 -14.64
N THR A 128 -17.55 -1.31 -14.94
CA THR A 128 -17.74 0.11 -15.24
C THR A 128 -18.62 0.35 -16.46
N GLN A 129 -18.52 -0.48 -17.51
CA GLN A 129 -19.39 -0.36 -18.69
C GLN A 129 -20.85 -0.69 -18.37
N GLN A 130 -21.08 -1.76 -17.62
CA GLN A 130 -22.43 -2.19 -17.24
C GLN A 130 -23.07 -1.22 -16.22
N LEU A 131 -22.29 -0.70 -15.27
CA LEU A 131 -22.73 0.25 -14.26
C LEU A 131 -23.06 1.65 -14.82
N GLN A 132 -22.57 2.01 -16.00
CA GLN A 132 -22.90 3.31 -16.63
C GLN A 132 -24.40 3.54 -16.81
N GLN A 133 -25.20 2.48 -16.91
CA GLN A 133 -26.65 2.56 -17.06
C GLN A 133 -27.39 2.67 -15.72
N SER A 134 -26.69 2.43 -14.61
CA SER A 134 -27.32 2.48 -13.29
C SER A 134 -27.57 3.91 -12.84
N GLN A 135 -28.72 4.11 -12.19
CA GLN A 135 -29.07 5.36 -11.52
C GLN A 135 -28.88 5.29 -10.00
N ALA A 136 -28.33 4.17 -9.48
CA ALA A 136 -28.13 4.02 -8.05
C ALA A 136 -27.10 5.04 -7.53
N PRO A 137 -27.38 5.71 -6.40
CA PRO A 137 -26.44 6.63 -5.78
C PRO A 137 -25.08 5.96 -5.53
N GLY A 138 -23.99 6.66 -5.84
CA GLY A 138 -22.61 6.19 -5.62
C GLY A 138 -21.99 5.44 -6.79
N VAL A 139 -22.78 4.93 -7.72
CA VAL A 139 -22.25 4.16 -8.86
C VAL A 139 -21.25 4.98 -9.69
N GLN A 140 -21.51 6.26 -9.91
CA GLN A 140 -20.58 7.14 -10.64
C GLN A 140 -19.23 7.29 -9.94
N GLN A 141 -19.21 7.33 -8.60
CA GLN A 141 -17.98 7.39 -7.81
C GLN A 141 -17.20 6.08 -7.93
N VAL A 142 -17.89 4.94 -7.83
CA VAL A 142 -17.30 3.61 -8.06
C VAL A 142 -16.69 3.51 -9.45
N ILE A 143 -17.38 3.98 -10.50
CA ILE A 143 -16.87 3.98 -11.88
C ILE A 143 -15.58 4.80 -11.99
N GLN A 144 -15.57 6.02 -11.44
CA GLN A 144 -14.40 6.90 -11.50
C GLN A 144 -13.20 6.30 -10.76
N GLN A 145 -13.41 5.75 -9.56
CA GLN A 145 -12.34 5.13 -8.79
C GLN A 145 -11.83 3.84 -9.43
N ALA A 146 -12.72 2.99 -9.97
CA ALA A 146 -12.34 1.77 -10.68
C ALA A 146 -11.39 2.04 -11.86
N GLN A 147 -11.64 3.13 -12.60
CA GLN A 147 -10.76 3.56 -13.70
C GLN A 147 -9.37 3.99 -13.20
N GLN A 148 -9.29 4.65 -12.04
CA GLN A 148 -8.02 5.09 -11.46
C GLN A 148 -7.23 3.94 -10.80
N VAL A 149 -7.92 3.04 -10.11
CA VAL A 149 -7.35 1.90 -9.39
C VAL A 149 -6.67 0.90 -10.32
N SER A 150 -7.19 0.70 -11.53
CA SER A 150 -6.71 -0.31 -12.47
C SER A 150 -5.19 -0.22 -12.74
N GLN A 151 -4.66 1.00 -12.88
CA GLN A 151 -3.22 1.21 -13.09
C GLN A 151 -2.38 0.87 -11.85
N THR A 152 -2.92 1.15 -10.66
CA THR A 152 -2.23 0.92 -9.38
C THR A 152 -2.14 -0.57 -9.07
N ILE A 153 -3.20 -1.34 -9.39
CA ILE A 153 -3.18 -2.82 -9.29
C ILE A 153 -2.04 -3.39 -10.14
N GLN A 154 -1.91 -2.95 -11.40
CA GLN A 154 -0.89 -3.45 -12.32
C GLN A 154 0.52 -3.29 -11.75
N GLN A 155 0.83 -2.09 -11.22
CA GLN A 155 2.14 -1.77 -10.67
C GLN A 155 2.44 -2.61 -9.42
N ALA A 156 1.51 -2.69 -8.47
CA ALA A 156 1.68 -3.47 -7.25
C ALA A 156 1.81 -4.98 -7.53
N SER A 157 0.99 -5.51 -8.43
CA SER A 157 1.05 -6.91 -8.87
C SER A 157 2.40 -7.27 -9.49
N GLN A 158 2.97 -6.40 -10.32
CA GLN A 158 4.30 -6.62 -10.93
C GLN A 158 5.41 -6.57 -9.89
N GLN A 159 5.29 -5.71 -8.87
CA GLN A 159 6.26 -5.63 -7.79
C GLN A 159 6.27 -6.91 -6.94
N VAL A 160 5.08 -7.42 -6.59
CA VAL A 160 4.94 -8.67 -5.84
C VAL A 160 5.55 -9.85 -6.61
N ALA A 161 5.30 -9.94 -7.93
CA ALA A 161 5.87 -11.00 -8.76
C ALA A 161 7.40 -10.99 -8.80
N GLN A 162 8.02 -9.80 -8.85
CA GLN A 162 9.49 -9.65 -8.82
C GLN A 162 10.07 -10.08 -7.47
N GLN A 163 9.38 -9.78 -6.36
CA GLN A 163 9.81 -10.21 -5.04
C GLN A 163 9.74 -11.74 -4.88
N GLY A 164 8.66 -12.38 -5.34
CA GLY A 164 8.51 -13.84 -5.31
C GLY A 164 9.65 -14.58 -6.05
N GLN A 165 10.06 -14.09 -7.23
CA GLN A 165 11.18 -14.67 -7.98
C GLN A 165 12.53 -14.52 -7.27
N SER A 166 12.77 -13.38 -6.61
CA SER A 166 14.05 -13.14 -5.93
C SER A 166 14.25 -14.06 -4.71
N GLN A 167 13.16 -14.45 -4.03
CA GLN A 167 13.22 -15.38 -2.91
C GLN A 167 13.53 -16.82 -3.35
N GLN A 168 13.06 -17.23 -4.53
CA GLN A 168 13.31 -18.58 -5.04
C GLN A 168 14.76 -18.79 -5.53
N MET A 169 15.42 -17.74 -6.06
CA MET A 169 16.83 -17.83 -6.45
C MET A 169 17.82 -17.72 -5.28
N GLY A 170 17.41 -17.16 -4.13
CA GLY A 170 18.26 -17.03 -2.94
C GLY A 170 18.42 -18.32 -2.12
N MET A 171 17.53 -19.30 -2.27
CA MET A 171 17.60 -20.57 -1.53
C MET A 171 18.26 -21.74 -2.28
N GLY A 172 18.61 -21.57 -3.56
CA GLY A 172 19.23 -22.62 -4.39
C GLY A 172 20.76 -22.58 -4.45
N GLY A 173 21.41 -21.62 -3.80
CA GLY A 173 22.83 -21.31 -4.04
C GLY A 173 23.70 -21.34 -2.79
N GLN A 174 23.92 -22.52 -2.20
CA GLN A 174 25.18 -22.90 -1.53
C GLN A 174 25.05 -24.31 -0.92
N MET A 175 25.32 -25.33 -1.74
CA MET A 175 26.01 -26.51 -1.22
C MET A 175 27.51 -26.24 -1.40
N PRO A 176 28.30 -26.02 -0.33
CA PRO A 176 29.75 -26.00 -0.45
C PRO A 176 30.19 -27.39 -0.90
N SER A 177 30.70 -27.49 -2.13
CA SER A 177 31.47 -28.64 -2.57
C SER A 177 32.67 -28.78 -1.63
N SER A 178 32.60 -29.75 -0.73
CA SER A 178 33.74 -30.20 0.07
C SER A 178 34.76 -30.87 -0.85
N GLN A 179 35.57 -30.03 -1.51
CA GLN A 179 36.82 -30.42 -2.12
C GLN A 179 37.86 -30.54 -1.00
N GLY A 180 37.84 -31.66 -0.30
CA GLY A 180 38.84 -32.04 0.71
C GLY A 180 39.63 -33.23 0.23
N GLY A 181 40.81 -32.98 -0.33
CA GLY A 181 41.77 -34.01 -0.68
C GLY A 181 42.25 -34.77 0.56
N GLY A 182 42.24 -36.09 0.48
CA GLY A 182 42.83 -36.98 1.48
C GLY A 182 43.80 -37.94 0.81
N GLN A 183 45.07 -37.55 0.74
CA GLN A 183 46.19 -38.48 0.65
C GLN A 183 46.22 -39.31 1.94
N SER A 184 46.30 -40.63 1.81
CA SER A 184 46.82 -41.52 2.86
C SER A 184 47.45 -42.76 2.23
N PHE A 185 48.77 -42.83 2.43
CA PHE A 185 49.73 -43.96 2.45
C PHE A 185 49.46 -45.22 1.63
#